data_AF-A0A934MKR6-F1
#
_entry.id   AF-A0A934MKR6-F1
#
_cell.length_a   1.000
_cell.length_b   1.000
_cell.length_c   1.000
_cell.angle_alpha   90.00
_cell.angle_beta   90.00
_cell.angle_gamma   90.00
#
_symmetry.space_group_name_H-M   'P 1'
#
loop_
_entity.id
_entity.type
_entity.pdbx_description
1 polymer ?
#
loop_
_entity_poly.entity_id
_entity_poly.type
_entity_poly.pdbx_seq_one_letter_code
_entity_poly.pdbx_strand_id
1 'polypeptide(L)'
;MLEYFTAAKTLIDCFGAVKEHAKRGQSGTRQDFDQLVTPIYDALPPLIDNYLLIFTTAKKAIRAAQTFQDVVVASEILRDQRAKFLATRIRVRGEADALYYIVKDPEIRRFMYAVARIFDAPFYGVSRSGERKMSASAYVEGMFSDLEHLRPVAENWNDSRQQIDASIVAAQNFLELNWAKVVQEYSAMKGGHLVKSERLN
;
A
#
# COMPACT_ATOMS: atom_id res chain seq x y z
N MET A 1 11.64 8.18 -9.08
CA MET A 1 10.27 8.68 -9.39
C MET A 1 9.72 8.11 -10.69
N LEU A 2 10.47 8.11 -11.81
CA LEU A 2 10.04 7.49 -13.08
C LEU A 2 9.78 5.96 -12.94
N GLU A 3 10.63 5.26 -12.20
CA GLU A 3 10.48 3.81 -11.94
C GLU A 3 9.21 3.47 -11.16
N TYR A 4 8.82 4.32 -10.19
CA TYR A 4 7.56 4.16 -9.46
C TYR A 4 6.35 4.21 -10.39
N PHE A 5 6.27 5.25 -11.24
CA PHE A 5 5.13 5.41 -12.14
C PHE A 5 5.08 4.30 -13.20
N THR A 6 6.25 3.81 -13.61
CA THR A 6 6.37 2.65 -14.50
C THR A 6 5.83 1.39 -13.82
N ALA A 7 6.29 1.09 -12.60
CA ALA A 7 5.82 -0.07 -11.83
C ALA A 7 4.31 0.01 -11.54
N ALA A 8 3.81 1.19 -11.20
CA ALA A 8 2.39 1.40 -10.95
C ALA A 8 1.54 1.19 -12.20
N LYS A 9 2.02 1.68 -13.35
CA LYS A 9 1.37 1.45 -14.64
C LYS A 9 1.36 -0.04 -14.98
N THR A 10 2.48 -0.73 -14.85
CA THR A 10 2.58 -2.18 -15.04
C THR A 10 1.57 -2.92 -14.15
N LEU A 11 1.51 -2.58 -12.87
CA LEU A 11 0.58 -3.19 -11.92
C LEU A 11 -0.89 -2.99 -12.34
N ILE A 12 -1.26 -1.78 -12.79
CA ILE A 12 -2.60 -1.47 -13.30
C ILE A 12 -2.90 -2.26 -14.57
N ASP A 13 -1.95 -2.35 -15.49
CA ASP A 13 -2.09 -3.11 -16.73
C ASP A 13 -2.30 -4.60 -16.42
N CYS A 14 -1.59 -5.14 -15.41
CA CYS A 14 -1.80 -6.51 -14.92
C CYS A 14 -3.21 -6.72 -14.33
N PHE A 15 -3.73 -5.78 -13.54
CA PHE A 15 -5.11 -5.88 -13.04
C PHE A 15 -6.15 -5.92 -14.17
N GLY A 16 -5.90 -5.18 -15.26
CA GLY A 16 -6.72 -5.25 -16.47
C GLY A 16 -6.76 -6.65 -17.06
N ALA A 17 -5.61 -7.33 -17.15
CA ALA A 17 -5.53 -8.71 -17.63
C ALA A 17 -6.34 -9.68 -16.75
N VAL A 18 -6.23 -9.55 -15.42
CA VAL A 18 -7.03 -10.39 -14.48
C VAL A 18 -8.53 -10.14 -14.63
N LYS A 19 -8.94 -8.89 -14.85
CA LYS A 19 -10.34 -8.53 -15.04
C LYS A 19 -10.91 -9.13 -16.31
N GLU A 20 -10.18 -9.06 -17.42
CA GLU A 20 -10.58 -9.68 -18.68
C GLU A 20 -10.63 -11.20 -18.60
N HIS A 21 -9.67 -11.81 -17.89
CA HIS A 21 -9.71 -13.24 -17.60
C HIS A 21 -10.97 -13.63 -16.79
N ALA A 22 -11.27 -12.90 -15.71
CA ALA A 22 -12.44 -13.17 -14.87
C ALA A 22 -13.78 -13.03 -15.64
N LYS A 23 -13.87 -12.09 -16.60
CA LYS A 23 -15.06 -11.93 -17.46
C LYS A 23 -15.27 -13.11 -18.41
N ARG A 24 -14.20 -13.78 -18.86
CA ARG A 24 -14.27 -14.90 -19.80
C ARG A 24 -14.72 -16.21 -19.14
N GLY A 25 -14.88 -16.24 -17.82
CA GLY A 25 -15.35 -17.42 -17.08
C GLY A 25 -14.39 -18.61 -17.14
N GLN A 26 -13.17 -18.41 -17.63
CA GLN A 26 -12.09 -19.39 -17.56
C GLN A 26 -11.53 -19.35 -16.14
N SER A 27 -11.48 -20.49 -15.46
CA SER A 27 -10.90 -20.57 -14.13
C SER A 27 -10.25 -21.92 -13.89
N GLY A 28 -9.02 -21.88 -13.37
CA GLY A 28 -8.50 -22.93 -12.50
C GLY A 28 -7.32 -23.71 -13.05
N THR A 29 -6.53 -23.16 -13.98
CA THR A 29 -5.30 -23.83 -14.45
C THR A 29 -4.04 -23.16 -13.91
N ARG A 30 -2.94 -23.93 -13.84
CA ARG A 30 -1.60 -23.42 -13.48
C ARG A 30 -1.16 -22.23 -14.35
N GLN A 31 -1.63 -22.17 -15.60
CA GLN A 31 -1.39 -21.04 -16.50
C GLN A 31 -1.99 -19.74 -15.97
N ASP A 32 -3.13 -19.78 -15.26
CA ASP A 32 -3.79 -18.59 -14.74
C ASP A 32 -2.95 -17.96 -13.60
N PHE A 33 -2.28 -18.76 -12.78
CA PHE A 33 -1.39 -18.25 -11.73
C PHE A 33 -0.18 -17.51 -12.31
N ASP A 34 0.55 -18.17 -13.21
CA ASP A 34 1.77 -17.61 -13.80
C ASP A 34 1.48 -16.40 -14.70
N GLN A 35 0.31 -16.33 -15.34
CA GLN A 35 -0.07 -15.24 -16.24
C GLN A 35 -0.78 -14.07 -15.53
N LEU A 36 -1.42 -14.29 -14.39
CA LEU A 36 -2.24 -13.27 -13.73
C LEU A 36 -1.65 -12.80 -12.39
N VAL A 37 -1.14 -13.72 -11.58
CA VAL A 37 -0.72 -13.42 -10.19
C VAL A 37 0.75 -13.06 -10.13
N THR A 38 1.62 -13.83 -10.80
CA THR A 38 3.08 -13.55 -10.83
C THR A 38 3.40 -12.14 -11.36
N PRO A 39 2.80 -11.65 -12.47
CA PRO A 39 3.09 -10.29 -12.94
C PRO A 39 2.67 -9.20 -11.95
N ILE A 40 1.58 -9.41 -11.21
CA ILE A 40 1.14 -8.49 -10.15
C ILE A 40 2.15 -8.50 -9.01
N TYR A 41 2.57 -9.69 -8.57
CA TYR A 41 3.57 -9.83 -7.52
C TYR A 41 4.89 -9.15 -7.90
N ASP A 42 5.39 -9.36 -9.11
CA ASP A 42 6.68 -8.81 -9.58
C ASP A 42 6.64 -7.27 -9.74
N ALA A 43 5.46 -6.70 -10.00
CA ALA A 43 5.29 -5.25 -10.13
C ALA A 43 5.19 -4.51 -8.77
N LEU A 44 4.96 -5.23 -7.66
CA LEU A 44 4.78 -4.64 -6.34
C LEU A 44 6.08 -4.17 -5.66
N PRO A 45 7.19 -4.94 -5.62
CA PRO A 45 8.40 -4.57 -4.87
C PRO A 45 8.90 -3.15 -5.15
N PRO A 46 9.01 -2.68 -6.41
CA PRO A 46 9.47 -1.32 -6.67
C PRO A 46 8.56 -0.25 -6.05
N LEU A 47 7.25 -0.51 -5.95
CA LEU A 47 6.31 0.40 -5.29
C LEU A 47 6.53 0.40 -3.78
N ILE A 48 6.63 -0.78 -3.17
CA ILE A 48 6.85 -0.95 -1.73
C ILE A 48 8.16 -0.30 -1.30
N ASP A 49 9.25 -0.55 -2.02
CA ASP A 49 10.57 -0.01 -1.73
C ASP A 49 10.57 1.52 -1.79
N ASN A 50 9.88 2.12 -2.77
CA ASN A 50 9.71 3.57 -2.83
C ASN A 50 8.93 4.10 -1.61
N TYR A 51 7.88 3.43 -1.16
CA TYR A 51 7.16 3.85 0.04
C TYR A 51 8.02 3.72 1.31
N LEU A 52 8.76 2.62 1.47
CA LEU A 52 9.67 2.42 2.60
C LEU A 52 10.79 3.46 2.61
N LEU A 53 11.32 3.84 1.44
CA LEU A 53 12.33 4.88 1.32
C LEU A 53 11.83 6.25 1.81
N ILE A 54 10.57 6.60 1.52
CA ILE A 54 9.95 7.85 2.00
C ILE A 54 9.89 7.85 3.53
N PHE A 55 9.40 6.77 4.14
CA PHE A 55 9.30 6.68 5.60
C PHE A 55 10.69 6.70 6.25
N THR A 56 11.64 5.96 5.69
CA THR A 56 13.03 5.93 6.18
C THR A 56 13.68 7.32 6.12
N THR A 57 13.49 8.04 5.01
CA THR A 57 14.04 9.39 4.82
C THR A 57 13.40 10.38 5.79
N ALA A 58 12.07 10.36 5.92
CA ALA A 58 11.35 11.24 6.84
C ALA A 58 11.72 10.97 8.31
N LYS A 59 11.81 9.70 8.70
CA LYS A 59 12.26 9.27 10.03
C LYS A 59 13.66 9.82 10.34
N LYS A 60 14.59 9.70 9.39
CA LYS A 60 15.96 10.23 9.55
C LYS A 60 15.95 11.75 9.72
N ALA A 61 15.16 12.47 8.91
CA ALA A 61 15.05 13.93 9.00
C ALA A 61 14.44 14.38 10.34
N ILE A 62 13.36 13.75 10.79
CA ILE A 62 12.70 14.05 12.07
C ILE A 62 13.63 13.77 13.26
N ARG A 63 14.38 12.68 13.24
CA ARG A 63 15.34 12.36 14.32
C ARG A 63 16.55 13.28 14.36
N ALA A 64 16.97 13.80 13.21
CA ALA A 64 18.08 14.74 13.11
C ALA A 64 17.68 16.19 13.41
N ALA A 65 16.38 16.50 13.48
CA ALA A 65 15.86 17.82 13.76
C ALA A 65 16.36 18.37 15.11
N GLN A 66 16.95 19.56 15.08
CA GLN A 66 17.46 20.27 16.25
C GLN A 66 16.52 21.38 16.72
N THR A 67 15.63 21.82 15.83
CA THR A 67 14.64 22.86 16.09
C THR A 67 13.24 22.41 15.70
N PHE A 68 12.22 23.09 16.23
CA PHE A 68 10.83 22.90 15.79
C PHE A 68 10.67 23.14 14.28
N GLN A 69 11.36 24.14 13.73
CA GLN A 69 11.30 24.44 12.30
C GLN A 69 11.83 23.27 11.45
N ASP A 70 12.88 22.57 11.89
CA ASP A 70 13.38 21.38 11.21
C ASP A 70 12.34 20.26 11.18
N VAL A 71 11.59 20.09 12.27
CA VAL A 71 10.49 19.11 12.36
C VAL A 71 9.37 19.46 11.37
N VAL A 72 9.01 20.75 11.26
CA VAL A 72 8.01 21.24 10.31
C VAL A 72 8.45 20.97 8.88
N VAL A 73 9.68 21.35 8.53
CA VAL A 73 10.24 21.13 7.18
C VAL A 73 10.29 19.65 6.83
N ALA A 74 10.75 18.79 7.75
CA ALA A 74 10.77 17.34 7.53
C ALA A 74 9.37 16.75 7.33
N SER A 75 8.38 17.23 8.07
CA SER A 75 6.97 16.83 7.94
C SER A 75 6.37 17.28 6.60
N GLU A 76 6.70 18.47 6.12
CA GLU A 76 6.27 18.98 4.81
C GLU A 76 6.87 18.17 3.66
N ILE A 77 8.14 17.76 3.76
CA ILE A 77 8.76 16.87 2.78
C ILE A 77 8.03 15.52 2.73
N LEU A 78 7.73 14.93 3.89
CA LEU A 78 6.98 13.67 3.96
C LEU A 78 5.61 13.82 3.30
N ARG A 79 4.90 14.90 3.60
CA ARG A 79 3.59 15.26 3.05
C ARG A 79 3.64 15.37 1.52
N ASP A 80 4.59 16.14 0.99
CA ASP A 80 4.71 16.39 -0.45
C ASP A 80 5.10 15.11 -1.20
N GLN A 81 5.96 14.27 -0.63
CA GLN A 81 6.28 12.97 -1.20
C GLN A 81 5.05 12.05 -1.20
N ARG A 82 4.31 11.95 -0.09
CA ARG A 82 3.10 11.13 -0.01
C ARG A 82 2.01 11.58 -0.97
N ALA A 83 1.83 12.89 -1.16
CA ALA A 83 0.83 13.45 -2.08
C ALA A 83 1.07 13.00 -3.52
N LYS A 84 2.34 12.94 -3.96
CA LYS A 84 2.71 12.47 -5.31
C LYS A 84 2.28 11.03 -5.59
N PHE A 85 2.21 10.20 -4.56
CA PHE A 85 1.86 8.78 -4.67
C PHE A 85 0.41 8.50 -4.35
N LEU A 86 -0.36 9.48 -3.87
CA LEU A 86 -1.72 9.29 -3.40
C LEU A 86 -2.67 8.83 -4.50
N ALA A 87 -2.70 9.53 -5.64
CA ALA A 87 -3.60 9.20 -6.73
C ALA A 87 -3.35 7.76 -7.25
N THR A 88 -2.08 7.38 -7.39
CA THR A 88 -1.67 6.04 -7.76
C THR A 88 -2.10 5.00 -6.74
N ARG A 89 -1.92 5.28 -5.44
CA ARG A 89 -2.34 4.40 -4.34
C ARG A 89 -3.82 4.13 -4.34
N ILE A 90 -4.63 5.19 -4.46
CA ILE A 90 -6.09 5.09 -4.54
C ILE A 90 -6.49 4.23 -5.73
N ARG A 91 -5.84 4.45 -6.88
CA ARG A 91 -6.12 3.68 -8.09
C ARG A 91 -5.76 2.21 -7.94
N VAL A 92 -4.54 1.88 -7.52
CA VAL A 92 -4.08 0.50 -7.33
C VAL A 92 -4.97 -0.25 -6.34
N ARG A 93 -5.32 0.38 -5.21
CA ARG A 93 -6.28 -0.18 -4.26
C ARG A 93 -7.64 -0.44 -4.92
N GLY A 94 -8.19 0.56 -5.61
CA GLY A 94 -9.50 0.46 -6.24
C GLY A 94 -9.59 -0.68 -7.26
N GLU A 95 -8.53 -0.89 -8.04
CA GLU A 95 -8.44 -2.01 -8.99
C GLU A 95 -8.34 -3.37 -8.27
N ALA A 96 -7.50 -3.48 -7.23
CA ALA A 96 -7.39 -4.72 -6.45
C ALA A 96 -8.70 -5.06 -5.70
N ASP A 97 -9.35 -4.07 -5.09
CA ASP A 97 -10.67 -4.22 -4.44
C ASP A 97 -11.73 -4.64 -5.47
N ALA A 98 -11.74 -4.05 -6.67
CA ALA A 98 -12.68 -4.45 -7.72
C ALA A 98 -12.47 -5.91 -8.15
N LEU A 99 -11.22 -6.35 -8.30
CA LEU A 99 -10.91 -7.74 -8.63
C LEU A 99 -11.33 -8.71 -7.54
N TYR A 100 -11.22 -8.35 -6.26
CA TYR A 100 -11.71 -9.17 -5.14
C TYR A 100 -13.19 -9.54 -5.26
N TYR A 101 -14.02 -8.66 -5.87
CA TYR A 101 -15.45 -8.91 -6.07
C TYR A 101 -15.79 -9.65 -7.38
N ILE A 102 -14.94 -9.55 -8.39
CA ILE A 102 -15.21 -10.11 -9.73
C ILE A 102 -14.59 -11.50 -9.89
N VAL A 103 -13.42 -11.74 -9.29
CA VAL A 103 -12.73 -13.03 -9.36
C VAL A 103 -13.45 -14.04 -8.47
N LYS A 104 -13.73 -15.23 -9.00
CA LYS A 104 -14.37 -16.33 -8.26
C LYS A 104 -13.37 -17.25 -7.55
N ASP A 105 -12.15 -17.35 -8.07
CA ASP A 105 -11.09 -18.18 -7.51
C ASP A 105 -10.72 -17.71 -6.09
N PRO A 106 -10.90 -18.54 -5.04
CA PRO A 106 -10.64 -18.14 -3.66
C PRO A 106 -9.20 -17.77 -3.37
N GLU A 107 -8.23 -18.42 -4.04
CA GLU A 107 -6.80 -18.17 -3.84
C GLU A 107 -6.42 -16.81 -4.43
N ILE A 108 -6.86 -16.54 -5.68
CA ILE A 108 -6.64 -15.24 -6.31
C ILE A 108 -7.36 -14.13 -5.53
N ARG A 109 -8.57 -14.37 -5.00
CA ARG A 109 -9.27 -13.41 -4.14
C ARG A 109 -8.49 -13.06 -2.88
N ARG A 110 -7.93 -14.06 -2.18
CA ARG A 110 -7.09 -13.81 -0.98
C ARG A 110 -5.85 -13.00 -1.32
N PHE A 111 -5.19 -13.32 -2.43
CA PHE A 111 -4.06 -12.55 -2.91
C PHE A 111 -4.43 -11.10 -3.24
N MET A 112 -5.50 -10.86 -4.02
CA MET A 112 -5.96 -9.49 -4.33
C MET A 112 -6.35 -8.70 -3.09
N TYR A 113 -6.97 -9.37 -2.11
CA TYR A 113 -7.26 -8.75 -0.82
C TYR A 113 -5.97 -8.34 -0.09
N ALA A 114 -4.95 -9.20 -0.05
CA ALA A 114 -3.66 -8.87 0.55
C ALA A 114 -2.98 -7.69 -0.18
N VAL A 115 -3.04 -7.65 -1.51
CA VAL A 115 -2.53 -6.52 -2.31
C VAL A 115 -3.28 -5.23 -1.97
N ALA A 116 -4.61 -5.24 -1.92
CA ALA A 116 -5.40 -4.06 -1.54
C ALA A 116 -5.02 -3.56 -0.13
N ARG A 117 -4.77 -4.47 0.81
CA ARG A 117 -4.43 -4.16 2.21
C ARG A 117 -3.09 -3.46 2.40
N ILE A 118 -2.11 -3.66 1.51
CA ILE A 118 -0.88 -2.86 1.50
C ILE A 118 -1.19 -1.37 1.29
N PHE A 119 -2.19 -1.10 0.47
CA PHE A 119 -2.62 0.25 0.14
C PHE A 119 -3.79 0.73 1.01
N ASP A 120 -4.19 -0.03 2.03
CA ASP A 120 -5.02 0.48 3.13
C ASP A 120 -4.17 1.40 4.00
N ALA A 121 -4.77 2.49 4.51
CA ALA A 121 -4.00 3.47 5.27
C ALA A 121 -3.79 2.99 6.71
N PRO A 122 -2.56 2.95 7.23
CA PRO A 122 -2.34 2.94 8.68
C PRO A 122 -2.59 4.30 9.33
N PHE A 123 -2.81 5.37 8.56
CA PHE A 123 -2.76 6.74 9.05
C PHE A 123 -4.09 7.34 9.49
N TYR A 124 -5.12 6.53 9.78
CA TYR A 124 -6.38 7.08 10.33
C TYR A 124 -7.01 6.14 11.35
N GLY A 125 -7.18 6.64 12.56
CA GLY A 125 -8.20 6.17 13.49
C GLY A 125 -9.59 6.58 12.98
N VAL A 126 -10.09 5.93 11.92
CA VAL A 126 -11.52 6.00 11.58
C VAL A 126 -12.00 4.60 11.19
N SER A 127 -12.59 3.98 12.20
CA SER A 127 -13.68 2.99 12.21
C SER A 127 -13.94 2.13 10.96
N ARG A 128 -13.97 0.80 11.22
CA ARG A 128 -14.61 -0.25 10.40
C ARG A 128 -16.15 -0.13 10.32
N SER A 129 -16.78 0.94 10.81
CA SER A 129 -18.22 1.15 10.65
C SER A 129 -18.47 1.62 9.23
N GLY A 130 -19.30 0.87 8.50
CA GLY A 130 -19.62 1.11 7.10
C GLY A 130 -20.05 2.54 6.81
N GLU A 131 -19.99 2.88 5.52
CA GLU A 131 -20.42 4.14 4.92
C GLU A 131 -19.46 5.32 5.08
N ARG A 132 -18.48 5.38 4.17
CA ARG A 132 -18.34 6.46 3.18
C ARG A 132 -17.11 6.19 2.31
N LYS A 133 -17.29 6.23 0.99
CA LYS A 133 -16.17 6.43 0.06
C LYS A 133 -15.58 7.80 0.38
N MET A 134 -14.53 7.86 1.20
CA MET A 134 -13.81 9.11 1.42
C MET A 134 -13.25 9.58 0.08
N SER A 135 -13.55 10.81 -0.29
CA SER A 135 -12.94 11.45 -1.46
C SER A 135 -11.44 11.61 -1.21
N ALA A 136 -10.63 11.67 -2.28
CA ALA A 136 -9.21 11.98 -2.18
C ALA A 136 -8.95 13.29 -1.41
N SER A 137 -9.90 14.24 -1.42
CA SER A 137 -9.86 15.49 -0.64
C SER A 137 -9.93 15.26 0.87
N ALA A 138 -10.89 14.45 1.33
CA ALA A 138 -11.02 14.12 2.76
C ALA A 138 -9.84 13.31 3.29
N TYR A 139 -9.23 12.48 2.43
CA TYR A 139 -7.99 11.76 2.72
C TYR A 139 -6.79 12.71 2.90
N VAL A 140 -6.76 13.81 2.14
CA VAL A 140 -5.71 14.83 2.20
C VAL A 140 -5.93 15.66 3.47
N GLU A 141 -7.15 16.17 3.69
CA GLU A 141 -7.56 16.99 4.84
C GLU A 141 -7.33 16.35 6.22
N GLY A 142 -7.67 15.07 6.42
CA GLY A 142 -7.53 14.42 7.73
C GLY A 142 -6.08 14.31 8.23
N MET A 143 -5.10 14.31 7.32
CA MET A 143 -3.68 14.25 7.67
C MET A 143 -3.13 15.60 8.15
N PHE A 144 -3.76 16.71 7.76
CA PHE A 144 -3.32 18.05 8.13
C PHE A 144 -3.94 18.52 9.43
N SER A 145 -5.12 18.02 9.80
CA SER A 145 -5.71 18.30 11.12
C SER A 145 -4.69 17.99 12.22
N ASP A 146 -4.06 16.82 12.20
CA ASP A 146 -3.08 16.45 13.25
C ASP A 146 -1.78 17.27 13.24
N LEU A 147 -1.36 17.83 12.10
CA LEU A 147 -0.12 18.65 12.01
C LEU A 147 -0.37 20.15 12.22
N GLU A 148 -1.50 20.69 11.74
CA GLU A 148 -1.91 22.08 11.99
C GLU A 148 -2.29 22.29 13.46
N HIS A 149 -2.80 21.27 14.14
CA HIS A 149 -3.02 21.30 15.60
C HIS A 149 -1.73 21.22 16.42
N LEU A 150 -0.60 20.84 15.82
CA LEU A 150 0.73 20.90 16.47
C LEU A 150 1.41 22.27 16.29
N ARG A 151 0.86 23.16 15.46
CA ARG A 151 1.37 24.52 15.24
C ARG A 151 1.34 25.43 16.48
N PRO A 152 0.41 25.29 17.46
CA PRO A 152 0.39 26.13 18.66
C PRO A 152 1.26 25.66 19.84
N VAL A 153 2.03 24.56 19.78
CA VAL A 153 2.75 24.04 20.97
C VAL A 153 4.26 24.08 20.77
N ALA A 154 4.83 25.29 20.72
CA ALA A 154 6.28 25.47 20.71
C ALA A 154 6.95 25.09 22.06
N GLU A 155 6.17 25.00 23.14
CA GLU A 155 6.71 24.77 24.49
C GLU A 155 7.25 23.35 24.71
N ASN A 156 6.79 22.34 23.96
CA ASN A 156 7.26 20.96 24.10
C ASN A 156 7.45 20.22 22.77
N TRP A 157 8.10 20.87 21.80
CA TRP A 157 8.33 20.32 20.46
C TRP A 157 9.06 18.96 20.42
N ASN A 158 9.77 18.60 21.50
CA ASN A 158 10.36 17.26 21.68
C ASN A 158 9.30 16.16 21.72
N ASP A 159 8.15 16.41 22.35
CA ASP A 159 7.03 15.46 22.40
C ASP A 159 6.39 15.32 21.02
N SER A 160 6.19 16.44 20.31
CA SER A 160 5.69 16.44 18.93
C SER A 160 6.64 15.66 18.00
N ARG A 161 7.95 15.83 18.15
CA ARG A 161 8.96 15.06 17.40
C ARG A 161 8.82 13.56 17.68
N GLN A 162 8.66 13.15 18.94
CA GLN A 162 8.48 11.75 19.32
C GLN A 162 7.17 11.16 18.75
N GLN A 163 6.06 11.91 18.80
CA GLN A 163 4.78 11.49 18.24
C GLN A 163 4.84 11.31 16.72
N ILE A 164 5.52 12.22 16.01
CA ILE A 164 5.72 12.12 14.56
C ILE A 164 6.62 10.92 14.23
N ASP A 165 7.72 10.71 14.96
CA ASP A 165 8.58 9.54 14.79
C ASP A 165 7.80 8.23 15.00
N ALA A 166 7.02 8.15 16.08
CA ALA A 166 6.17 7.00 16.37
C ALA A 166 5.15 6.73 15.27
N SER A 167 4.52 7.78 14.72
CA SER A 167 3.56 7.66 13.61
C SER A 167 4.23 7.16 12.32
N ILE A 168 5.45 7.64 12.02
CA ILE A 168 6.23 7.17 10.86
C ILE A 168 6.59 5.68 11.05
N VAL A 169 7.04 5.28 12.25
CA VAL A 169 7.37 3.89 12.57
C VAL A 169 6.14 2.98 12.46
N ALA A 170 5.00 3.39 13.02
CA ALA A 170 3.77 2.61 12.94
C ALA A 170 3.35 2.34 11.49
N ALA A 171 3.47 3.34 10.63
CA ALA A 171 3.14 3.20 9.21
C ALA A 171 4.12 2.36 8.42
N GLN A 172 5.42 2.49 8.70
CA GLN A 172 6.43 1.61 8.14
C GLN A 172 6.15 0.15 8.52
N ASN A 173 5.92 -0.13 9.81
CA ASN A 173 5.59 -1.46 10.30
C ASN A 173 4.31 -2.02 9.67
N PHE A 174 3.29 -1.18 9.47
CA PHE A 174 2.08 -1.60 8.77
C PHE A 174 2.37 -2.00 7.32
N LEU A 175 3.15 -1.21 6.60
CA LEU A 175 3.51 -1.53 5.22
C LEU A 175 4.27 -2.85 5.15
N GLU A 176 5.28 -3.04 6.01
CA GLU A 176 6.09 -4.26 6.10
C GLU A 176 5.22 -5.49 6.45
N LEU A 177 4.31 -5.35 7.42
CA LEU A 177 3.39 -6.43 7.82
C LEU A 177 2.46 -6.84 6.68
N ASN A 178 1.89 -5.88 5.94
CA ASN A 178 0.99 -6.22 4.83
C ASN A 178 1.77 -6.71 3.60
N TRP A 179 3.00 -6.25 3.40
CA TRP A 179 3.88 -6.82 2.39
C TRP A 179 4.20 -8.29 2.69
N ALA A 180 4.55 -8.63 3.93
CA ALA A 180 4.77 -10.00 4.35
C ALA A 180 3.55 -10.91 4.09
N LYS A 181 2.33 -10.39 4.27
CA LYS A 181 1.10 -11.13 3.93
C LYS A 181 0.96 -11.39 2.44
N VAL A 182 1.28 -10.42 1.58
CA VAL A 182 1.28 -10.64 0.12
C VAL A 182 2.29 -11.72 -0.27
N VAL A 183 3.50 -11.67 0.29
CA VAL A 183 4.53 -12.69 0.07
C VAL A 183 4.05 -14.08 0.53
N GLN A 184 3.38 -14.15 1.69
CA GLN A 184 2.81 -15.39 2.22
C GLN A 184 1.73 -15.97 1.31
N GLU A 185 0.75 -15.15 0.88
CA GLU A 185 -0.32 -15.61 -0.02
C GLU A 185 0.25 -16.06 -1.37
N TYR A 186 1.19 -15.31 -1.95
CA TYR A 186 1.88 -15.70 -3.18
C TYR A 186 2.60 -17.04 -3.03
N SER A 187 3.34 -17.22 -1.94
CA SER A 187 4.09 -18.45 -1.65
C SER A 187 3.17 -19.65 -1.44
N ALA A 188 2.05 -19.46 -0.73
CA ALA A 188 1.06 -20.50 -0.50
C ALA A 188 0.42 -20.98 -1.80
N MET A 189 0.10 -20.05 -2.71
CA MET A 189 -0.38 -20.38 -4.05
C MET A 189 0.68 -21.14 -4.84
N LYS A 190 1.92 -20.62 -4.93
CA LYS A 190 3.02 -21.28 -5.64
C LYS A 190 3.31 -22.69 -5.12
N GLY A 191 3.32 -22.88 -3.79
CA GLY A 191 3.54 -24.18 -3.15
C GLY A 191 2.37 -25.16 -3.29
N GLY A 192 1.12 -24.70 -3.14
CA GLY A 192 -0.09 -25.51 -3.33
C GLY A 192 -0.28 -25.95 -4.80
N HIS A 193 0.17 -25.14 -5.75
CA HIS A 193 0.14 -25.48 -7.18
C HIS A 193 1.19 -26.52 -7.59
N LEU A 194 2.37 -26.55 -6.95
CA LEU A 194 3.38 -27.59 -7.20
C LEU A 194 2.86 -28.98 -6.81
N VAL A 195 2.24 -29.09 -5.62
CA VAL A 195 1.72 -30.36 -5.07
C VAL A 195 0.53 -30.92 -5.88
N LYS A 196 -0.34 -30.07 -6.44
CA LYS A 196 -1.46 -30.54 -7.29
C LYS A 196 -0.99 -31.08 -8.65
N SER A 197 0.11 -30.56 -9.19
CA SER A 197 0.65 -31.00 -10.49
C SER A 197 1.37 -32.34 -10.42
N GLU A 198 2.00 -32.66 -9.28
CA GLU A 198 2.67 -33.95 -9.05
C GLU A 198 1.69 -35.11 -8.82
N ARG A 199 0.43 -34.83 -8.46
CA ARG A 199 -0.62 -35.85 -8.28
C ARG A 199 -1.37 -36.22 -9.56
N LEU A 200 -1.13 -35.49 -10.64
CA LEU A 200 -1.78 -35.68 -11.94
C LEU A 200 -0.84 -36.29 -13.00
N ASN A 201 0.41 -36.58 -12.62
CA ASN A 201 1.40 -37.34 -13.39
C ASN A 201 1.67 -38.67 -12.72
#